data_AF-A0A7C5RUZ6-F1
#
_entry.id   AF-A0A7C5RUZ6-F1
#
_cell.length_a   1.000
_cell.length_b   1.000
_cell.length_c   1.000
_cell.angle_alpha   90.00
_cell.angle_beta   90.00
_cell.angle_gamma   90.00
#
_symmetry.space_group_name_H-M   'P 1'
#
loop_
_entity.id
_entity.type
_entity.pdbx_description
1 polymer ?
#
loop_
_entity_poly.entity_id
_entity_poly.type
_entity_poly.pdbx_seq_one_letter_code
_entity_poly.pdbx_strand_id
1 'polypeptide(L)'
;MERLWAPWRLRYVEGEVRHRGCIFCEKPAAGDDVRELILLRGARAYLIMNLFPYNTGHAMAVPFQHVADLAELDRETTAELFELVTWLTVAQRRALRCDGFNVGLNLGAVAGAGISDHLHVHIVPRWQGDANFMPILANTMVIPELIPVTYAKLRAELEVSSFGRAEGVVPQAGAIVWLPDEGKLALRRAADGTIVLPKGHIEPGEAAYRAALREVAEELGLVGEVIGWGGVLEFAAGGRPRRVAYLLVQARPGADFERHVGHDTLLFEPSEAVEALTHEDARRLVIETLQRFGIPVVMRS
;
A
#
# COMPACT_ATOMS: atom_id res chain seq x y z
N MET A 1 -3.47 -10.73 -35.02
CA MET A 1 -4.24 -11.36 -33.92
C MET A 1 -3.92 -10.55 -32.68
N GLU A 2 -4.87 -9.80 -32.13
CA GLU A 2 -4.70 -9.22 -30.78
C GLU A 2 -5.84 -9.75 -29.93
N ARG A 3 -5.52 -10.78 -29.16
CA ARG A 3 -6.44 -11.33 -28.16
C ARG A 3 -6.24 -10.50 -26.90
N LEU A 4 -7.17 -9.57 -26.66
CA LEU A 4 -7.37 -8.95 -25.36
C LEU A 4 -7.92 -10.02 -24.41
N TRP A 5 -7.03 -10.66 -23.66
CA TRP A 5 -7.44 -11.51 -22.56
C TRP A 5 -7.60 -10.63 -21.32
N ALA A 6 -8.85 -10.44 -20.87
CA ALA A 6 -9.18 -9.94 -19.54
C ALA A 6 -9.67 -11.12 -18.66
N PRO A 7 -8.80 -12.09 -18.30
CA PRO A 7 -9.21 -13.35 -17.68
C PRO A 7 -9.92 -13.16 -16.33
N TRP A 8 -9.73 -12.02 -15.65
CA TRP A 8 -10.42 -11.73 -14.39
C TRP A 8 -11.92 -11.47 -14.57
N ARG A 9 -12.37 -10.99 -15.74
CA ARG A 9 -13.79 -10.69 -16.00
C ARG A 9 -14.59 -11.96 -16.34
N LEU A 10 -13.96 -12.96 -16.95
CA LEU A 10 -14.58 -14.28 -17.21
C LEU A 10 -15.00 -14.98 -15.91
N ARG A 11 -14.12 -14.96 -14.89
CA ARG A 11 -14.42 -15.53 -13.56
C ARG A 11 -15.65 -14.90 -12.87
N TYR A 12 -16.01 -13.67 -13.25
CA TYR A 12 -17.16 -12.95 -12.72
C TYR A 12 -18.44 -13.21 -13.54
N VAL A 13 -18.35 -13.27 -14.87
CA VAL A 13 -19.48 -13.64 -15.74
C VAL A 13 -19.91 -15.10 -15.51
N GLU A 14 -18.96 -15.97 -15.15
CA GLU A 14 -19.22 -17.38 -14.81
C GLU A 14 -19.67 -17.58 -13.35
N GLY A 15 -19.78 -16.53 -12.55
CA GLY A 15 -20.39 -16.61 -11.21
C GLY A 15 -19.63 -17.45 -10.18
N GLU A 16 -18.34 -17.76 -10.42
CA GLU A 16 -17.59 -18.73 -9.60
C GLU A 16 -17.17 -18.22 -8.21
N VAL A 17 -17.36 -16.93 -7.89
CA VAL A 17 -17.01 -16.38 -6.57
C VAL A 17 -18.27 -15.94 -5.82
N ARG A 18 -19.22 -16.86 -5.66
CA ARG A 18 -20.23 -16.73 -4.59
C ARG A 18 -19.58 -17.14 -3.28
N HIS A 19 -19.09 -16.16 -2.52
CA HIS A 19 -18.72 -16.39 -1.12
C HIS A 19 -19.95 -16.92 -0.36
N ARG A 20 -19.79 -18.02 0.38
CA ARG A 20 -20.87 -18.58 1.21
C ARG A 20 -21.16 -17.73 2.46
N GLY A 21 -20.36 -16.70 2.73
CA GLY A 21 -20.53 -15.74 3.82
C GLY A 21 -20.20 -14.31 3.38
N CYS A 22 -20.21 -13.38 4.35
CA CYS A 22 -19.94 -11.97 4.08
C CYS A 22 -18.44 -11.69 4.02
N ILE A 23 -17.95 -11.24 2.86
CA ILE A 23 -16.53 -10.92 2.66
C ILE A 23 -16.04 -9.84 3.62
N PHE A 24 -16.92 -8.91 4.03
CA PHE A 24 -16.54 -7.82 4.93
C PHE A 24 -16.46 -8.27 6.39
N CYS A 25 -17.02 -9.43 6.74
CA CYS A 25 -16.77 -10.08 8.02
C CYS A 25 -15.54 -11.01 7.95
N GLU A 26 -15.42 -11.76 6.85
CA GLU A 26 -14.37 -12.78 6.69
C GLU A 26 -12.98 -12.16 6.54
N LYS A 27 -12.84 -11.13 5.69
CA LYS A 27 -11.54 -10.52 5.37
C LYS A 27 -10.84 -9.95 6.59
N PRO A 28 -11.50 -9.13 7.44
CA PRO A 28 -10.86 -8.66 8.66
C PRO A 28 -10.48 -9.78 9.64
N ALA A 29 -11.20 -10.90 9.65
CA ALA A 29 -10.93 -12.04 10.52
C ALA A 29 -9.76 -12.93 10.05
N ALA A 30 -9.35 -12.84 8.79
CA ALA A 30 -8.27 -13.64 8.22
C ALA A 30 -6.88 -13.32 8.80
N GLY A 31 -6.70 -12.15 9.42
CA GLY A 31 -5.46 -11.75 10.09
C GLY A 31 -4.32 -11.29 9.17
N ASP A 32 -4.51 -11.27 7.85
CA ASP A 32 -3.52 -10.80 6.88
C ASP A 32 -4.06 -9.59 6.09
N ASP A 33 -3.84 -8.39 6.64
CA ASP A 33 -4.30 -7.14 6.05
C ASP A 33 -3.78 -6.94 4.62
N VAL A 34 -2.55 -7.35 4.34
CA VAL A 34 -1.92 -7.11 3.03
C VAL A 34 -2.56 -7.99 1.97
N ARG A 35 -2.76 -9.27 2.28
CA ARG A 35 -3.44 -10.20 1.39
C ARG A 35 -4.90 -9.82 1.17
N GLU A 36 -5.57 -9.33 2.21
CA GLU A 36 -6.98 -8.95 2.15
C GLU A 36 -7.22 -7.51 1.69
N LEU A 37 -6.16 -6.78 1.36
CA LEU A 37 -6.17 -5.39 0.89
C LEU A 37 -6.77 -4.39 1.89
N ILE A 38 -6.64 -4.66 3.18
CA ILE A 38 -7.06 -3.77 4.27
C ILE A 38 -6.00 -2.69 4.44
N LEU A 39 -6.39 -1.43 4.27
CA LEU A 39 -5.51 -0.26 4.33
C LEU A 39 -5.34 0.28 5.75
N LEU A 40 -6.38 0.24 6.57
CA LEU A 40 -6.34 0.76 7.93
C LEU A 40 -7.48 0.17 8.74
N ARG A 41 -7.24 -0.16 10.01
CA ARG A 41 -8.27 -0.56 10.96
C ARG A 41 -8.45 0.53 12.01
N GLY A 42 -9.68 0.99 12.18
CA GLY A 42 -10.12 1.76 13.33
C GLY A 42 -10.64 0.83 14.43
N ALA A 43 -11.38 1.40 15.38
CA ALA A 43 -12.04 0.68 16.46
C ALA A 43 -13.34 -0.01 15.99
N ARG A 44 -14.14 0.67 15.13
CA ARG A 44 -15.48 0.25 14.71
C ARG A 44 -15.62 0.09 13.20
N ALA A 45 -14.69 0.65 12.43
CA ALA A 45 -14.67 0.56 10.97
C ALA A 45 -13.24 0.38 10.45
N TYR A 46 -13.11 0.03 9.17
CA TYR A 46 -11.84 -0.17 8.50
C TYR A 46 -11.90 0.26 7.03
N LEU A 47 -10.73 0.48 6.43
CA LEU A 47 -10.55 0.79 5.02
C LEU A 47 -10.05 -0.44 4.28
N ILE A 48 -10.62 -0.73 3.12
CA ILE A 48 -10.24 -1.86 2.26
C ILE A 48 -10.27 -1.46 0.79
N MET A 49 -9.28 -1.86 -0.01
CA MET A 49 -9.32 -1.63 -1.45
C MET A 49 -10.32 -2.54 -2.14
N ASN A 50 -10.99 -2.02 -3.16
CA ASN A 50 -11.82 -2.85 -4.01
C ASN A 50 -10.93 -3.64 -4.97
N LEU A 51 -11.04 -4.96 -4.95
CA LEU A 51 -10.32 -5.86 -5.85
C LEU A 51 -10.73 -5.65 -7.33
N PHE A 52 -11.92 -5.11 -7.55
CA PHE A 52 -12.46 -4.78 -8.87
C PHE A 52 -12.70 -3.26 -8.96
N PRO A 53 -11.63 -2.46 -9.06
CA PRO A 53 -11.72 -1.02 -8.96
C PRO A 53 -12.43 -0.39 -10.18
N TYR A 54 -13.19 0.69 -9.94
CA TYR A 54 -13.68 1.53 -11.04
C TYR A 54 -12.57 2.44 -11.57
N ASN A 55 -11.66 2.86 -10.69
CA ASN A 55 -10.46 3.59 -11.04
C ASN A 55 -9.35 3.27 -10.03
N THR A 56 -8.09 3.60 -10.37
CA THR A 56 -6.94 3.43 -9.50
C THR A 56 -7.21 4.02 -8.12
N GLY A 57 -7.01 3.22 -7.08
CA GLY A 57 -7.22 3.63 -5.70
C GLY A 57 -8.66 3.50 -5.20
N HIS A 58 -9.60 2.92 -5.96
CA HIS A 58 -10.95 2.62 -5.47
C HIS A 58 -10.87 1.78 -4.19
N ALA A 59 -11.34 2.34 -3.09
CA ALA A 59 -11.41 1.70 -1.79
C ALA A 59 -12.76 1.97 -1.12
N MET A 60 -13.00 1.26 -0.02
CA MET A 60 -14.25 1.30 0.72
C MET A 60 -13.97 1.49 2.20
N ALA A 61 -14.79 2.30 2.87
CA ALA A 61 -14.88 2.35 4.32
C ALA A 61 -16.03 1.43 4.76
N VAL A 62 -15.77 0.54 5.72
CA VAL A 62 -16.67 -0.56 6.08
C VAL A 62 -16.74 -0.68 7.61
N PRO A 63 -17.94 -0.71 8.22
CA PRO A 63 -18.07 -1.00 9.64
C PRO A 63 -17.74 -2.47 9.91
N PHE A 64 -17.16 -2.79 11.07
CA PHE A 64 -17.00 -4.18 11.51
C PHE A 64 -18.36 -4.84 11.79
N GLN A 65 -19.34 -4.06 12.25
CA GLN A 65 -20.71 -4.51 12.46
C GLN A 65 -21.34 -4.90 11.11
N HIS A 66 -21.94 -6.09 11.04
CA HIS A 66 -22.69 -6.55 9.88
C HIS A 66 -24.09 -5.94 9.90
N VAL A 67 -24.27 -4.83 9.17
CA VAL A 67 -25.55 -4.14 8.99
C VAL A 67 -25.71 -3.72 7.54
N ALA A 68 -26.94 -3.70 7.03
CA ALA A 68 -27.22 -3.37 5.64
C ALA A 68 -27.55 -1.88 5.47
N ASP A 69 -28.09 -1.23 6.51
CA ASP A 69 -28.61 0.12 6.45
C ASP A 69 -27.86 1.10 7.37
N LEU A 70 -27.81 2.37 6.97
CA LEU A 70 -27.22 3.45 7.75
C LEU A 70 -27.96 3.66 9.09
N ALA A 71 -29.27 3.42 9.12
CA ALA A 71 -30.10 3.61 10.31
C ALA A 71 -29.75 2.64 11.44
N GLU A 72 -29.02 1.56 11.14
CA GLU A 72 -28.59 0.55 12.11
C GLU A 72 -27.24 0.89 12.78
N LEU A 73 -26.54 1.92 12.31
CA LEU A 73 -25.27 2.35 12.89
C LEU A 73 -25.48 3.25 14.11
N ASP A 74 -24.68 3.01 15.16
CA ASP A 74 -24.56 3.97 16.25
C ASP A 74 -23.77 5.23 15.82
N ARG A 75 -23.84 6.28 16.65
CA ARG A 75 -23.27 7.58 16.33
C ARG A 75 -21.74 7.52 16.21
N GLU A 76 -21.11 6.75 17.08
CA GLU A 76 -19.66 6.57 17.14
C GLU A 76 -19.14 5.83 15.90
N THR A 77 -19.82 4.78 15.46
CA THR A 77 -19.48 4.02 14.25
C THR A 77 -19.69 4.87 13.02
N THR A 78 -20.78 5.63 12.95
CA THR A 78 -21.03 6.58 11.86
C THR A 78 -19.91 7.64 11.79
N ALA A 79 -19.53 8.22 12.92
CA ALA A 79 -18.47 9.23 12.98
C ALA A 79 -17.13 8.65 12.51
N GLU A 80 -16.70 7.51 13.04
CA GLU A 80 -15.44 6.89 12.66
C GLU A 80 -15.43 6.46 11.18
N LEU A 81 -16.55 5.94 10.67
CA LEU A 81 -16.67 5.56 9.26
C LEU A 81 -16.37 6.75 8.33
N PHE A 82 -16.94 7.93 8.60
CA PHE A 82 -16.72 9.12 7.78
C PHE A 82 -15.39 9.85 8.10
N GLU A 83 -14.83 9.65 9.29
CA GLU A 83 -13.46 10.05 9.60
C GLU A 83 -12.46 9.25 8.74
N LEU A 84 -12.63 7.93 8.64
CA LEU A 84 -11.84 7.08 7.75
C LEU A 84 -11.98 7.48 6.27
N VAL A 85 -13.19 7.82 5.81
CA VAL A 85 -13.42 8.38 4.47
C VAL A 85 -12.57 9.65 4.27
N THR A 86 -12.60 10.56 5.25
CA THR A 86 -11.82 11.80 5.19
C THR A 86 -10.33 11.52 5.10
N TRP A 87 -9.79 10.67 5.98
CA TRP A 87 -8.38 10.31 5.99
C TRP A 87 -7.93 9.65 4.68
N LEU A 88 -8.75 8.75 4.14
CA LEU A 88 -8.47 8.10 2.87
C LEU A 88 -8.42 9.10 1.71
N THR A 89 -9.35 10.06 1.63
CA THR A 89 -9.31 11.07 0.55
C THR A 89 -8.05 11.94 0.61
N VAL A 90 -7.57 12.28 1.81
CA VAL A 90 -6.30 13.00 1.98
C VAL A 90 -5.12 12.14 1.52
N ALA A 91 -5.06 10.88 1.95
CA ALA A 91 -4.03 9.93 1.53
C ALA A 91 -4.02 9.73 0.00
N GLN A 92 -5.19 9.51 -0.61
CA GLN A 92 -5.33 9.34 -2.06
C GLN A 92 -4.90 10.60 -2.82
N ARG A 93 -5.25 11.80 -2.35
CA ARG A 93 -4.81 13.05 -2.99
C ARG A 93 -3.29 13.21 -2.96
N ARG A 94 -2.64 12.86 -1.84
CA ARG A 94 -1.18 12.92 -1.71
C ARG A 94 -0.48 11.88 -2.58
N ALA A 95 -0.88 10.62 -2.47
CA ALA A 95 -0.24 9.50 -3.17
C ALA A 95 -0.51 9.50 -4.68
N LEU A 96 -1.74 9.78 -5.09
CA LEU A 96 -2.20 9.55 -6.46
C LEU A 96 -2.40 10.85 -7.26
N ARG A 97 -2.37 12.02 -6.60
CA ARG A 97 -2.62 13.33 -7.21
C ARG A 97 -3.92 13.36 -8.02
N CYS A 98 -4.99 12.79 -7.47
CA CYS A 98 -6.32 12.88 -8.05
C CYS A 98 -6.90 14.29 -7.92
N ASP A 99 -7.72 14.67 -8.91
CA ASP A 99 -8.35 15.98 -9.02
C ASP A 99 -9.67 16.06 -8.22
N GLY A 100 -10.32 14.92 -8.01
CA GLY A 100 -11.59 14.83 -7.30
C GLY A 100 -11.93 13.43 -6.83
N PHE A 101 -13.14 13.28 -6.30
CA PHE A 101 -13.64 12.01 -5.77
C PHE A 101 -15.12 11.83 -6.07
N ASN A 102 -15.54 10.58 -6.29
CA ASN A 102 -16.91 10.16 -6.01
C ASN A 102 -16.91 9.41 -4.69
N VAL A 103 -17.79 9.84 -3.78
CA VAL A 103 -18.03 9.16 -2.50
C VAL A 103 -19.51 8.81 -2.44
N GLY A 104 -19.85 7.56 -2.17
CA GLY A 104 -21.24 7.12 -2.23
C GLY A 104 -21.50 5.75 -1.64
N LEU A 105 -22.78 5.44 -1.48
CA LEU A 105 -23.32 4.21 -0.94
C LEU A 105 -24.42 3.71 -1.86
N ASN A 106 -24.50 2.39 -2.05
CA ASN A 106 -25.64 1.74 -2.69
C ASN A 106 -26.39 0.96 -1.61
N LEU A 107 -27.63 1.36 -1.30
CA LEU A 107 -28.45 0.72 -0.27
C LEU A 107 -29.52 -0.16 -0.92
N GLY A 108 -29.46 -1.47 -0.61
CA GLY A 108 -30.33 -2.48 -1.21
C GLY A 108 -29.94 -2.86 -2.65
N ALA A 109 -30.36 -4.07 -3.05
CA ALA A 109 -30.03 -4.63 -4.36
C ALA A 109 -30.47 -3.74 -5.55
N VAL A 110 -31.61 -3.05 -5.41
CA VAL A 110 -32.15 -2.16 -6.46
C VAL A 110 -31.29 -0.93 -6.72
N ALA A 111 -30.48 -0.51 -5.75
CA ALA A 111 -29.53 0.60 -5.90
C ALA A 111 -28.19 0.16 -6.52
N GLY A 112 -28.05 -1.12 -6.90
CA GLY A 112 -26.82 -1.66 -7.47
C GLY A 112 -25.77 -2.06 -6.43
N ALA A 113 -26.18 -2.34 -5.19
CA ALA A 113 -25.29 -2.91 -4.18
C ALA A 113 -24.86 -4.32 -4.60
N GLY A 114 -23.57 -4.52 -4.90
CA GLY A 114 -23.02 -5.84 -5.21
C GLY A 114 -23.00 -6.78 -4.00
N ILE A 115 -22.97 -6.22 -2.80
CA ILE A 115 -23.12 -6.89 -1.50
C ILE A 115 -24.14 -6.07 -0.72
N SER A 116 -25.39 -6.52 -0.72
CA SER A 116 -26.51 -5.74 -0.15
C SER A 116 -26.58 -5.80 1.37
N ASP A 117 -26.03 -6.84 1.98
CA ASP A 117 -26.31 -7.18 3.39
C ASP A 117 -25.29 -6.55 4.36
N HIS A 118 -24.25 -5.89 3.82
CA HIS A 118 -23.22 -5.23 4.61
C HIS A 118 -22.83 -3.90 3.98
N LEU A 119 -23.16 -2.82 4.68
CA LEU A 119 -22.91 -1.43 4.32
C LEU A 119 -21.43 -1.15 4.03
N HIS A 120 -21.15 -0.41 2.96
CA HIS A 120 -19.80 0.05 2.64
C HIS A 120 -19.84 1.34 1.83
N VAL A 121 -19.08 2.35 2.28
CA VAL A 121 -18.95 3.63 1.57
C VAL A 121 -17.87 3.47 0.52
N HIS A 122 -18.20 3.67 -0.75
CA HIS A 122 -17.22 3.72 -1.84
C HIS A 122 -16.51 5.07 -1.88
N ILE A 123 -15.19 5.04 -2.09
CA ILE A 123 -14.34 6.20 -2.30
C ILE A 123 -13.54 5.97 -3.58
N VAL A 124 -13.90 6.69 -4.65
CA VAL A 124 -13.34 6.53 -5.99
C VAL A 124 -12.60 7.82 -6.39
N PRO A 125 -11.26 7.80 -6.45
CA PRO A 125 -10.48 8.91 -6.99
C PRO A 125 -10.80 9.17 -8.46
N ARG A 126 -10.83 10.45 -8.84
CA ARG A 126 -11.15 10.92 -10.20
C ARG A 126 -10.08 11.88 -10.72
N TRP A 127 -9.86 11.84 -12.04
CA TRP A 127 -8.97 12.75 -12.76
C TRP A 127 -9.70 13.42 -13.92
N GLN A 128 -9.26 14.62 -14.28
CA GLN A 128 -9.73 15.27 -15.49
C GLN A 128 -9.38 14.39 -16.71
N GLY A 129 -10.41 13.90 -17.42
CA GLY A 129 -10.24 13.05 -18.59
C GLY A 129 -10.03 11.57 -18.31
N ASP A 130 -10.31 11.07 -17.09
CA ASP A 130 -10.22 9.64 -16.78
C ASP A 130 -11.26 8.77 -17.52
N ALA A 131 -12.38 9.36 -17.93
CA ALA A 131 -13.35 8.73 -18.81
C ALA A 131 -12.89 8.84 -20.27
N ASN A 132 -12.75 7.70 -20.94
CA ASN A 132 -12.39 7.62 -22.35
C ASN A 132 -13.36 6.67 -23.10
N PHE A 133 -13.10 6.41 -24.39
CA PHE A 133 -13.98 5.63 -25.24
C PHE A 133 -13.91 4.11 -24.97
N MET A 134 -12.87 3.60 -24.30
CA MET A 134 -12.63 2.16 -24.13
C MET A 134 -13.77 1.42 -23.40
N PRO A 135 -14.35 1.96 -22.31
CA PRO A 135 -15.45 1.27 -21.62
C PRO A 135 -16.72 1.21 -22.48
N ILE A 136 -16.95 2.21 -23.33
CA ILE A 136 -18.16 2.32 -24.15
C ILE A 136 -18.04 1.47 -25.41
N LEU A 137 -16.94 1.61 -26.16
CA LEU A 137 -16.76 0.95 -27.45
C LEU A 137 -16.24 -0.49 -27.33
N ALA A 138 -15.45 -0.78 -26.29
CA ALA A 138 -14.75 -2.06 -26.14
C ALA A 138 -15.08 -2.78 -24.82
N ASN A 139 -16.02 -2.27 -24.01
CA ASN A 139 -16.35 -2.82 -22.70
C ASN A 139 -15.10 -3.11 -21.84
N THR A 140 -14.08 -2.26 -21.96
CA THR A 140 -12.76 -2.47 -21.35
C THR A 140 -12.38 -1.27 -20.50
N MET A 141 -12.04 -1.51 -19.23
CA MET A 141 -11.49 -0.51 -18.32
C MET A 141 -9.97 -0.61 -18.32
N VAL A 142 -9.29 0.52 -18.47
CA VAL A 142 -7.83 0.60 -18.38
C VAL A 142 -7.46 1.14 -17.01
N ILE A 143 -6.81 0.32 -16.18
CA ILE A 143 -6.32 0.71 -14.87
C ILE A 143 -4.78 0.81 -14.95
N PRO A 144 -4.20 2.01 -14.87
CA PRO A 144 -2.78 2.24 -15.17
C PRO A 144 -1.80 1.74 -14.09
N GLU A 145 -2.29 1.42 -12.89
CA GLU A 145 -1.44 0.99 -11.77
C GLU A 145 -1.95 -0.32 -11.15
N LEU A 146 -1.03 -1.23 -10.83
CA LEU A 146 -1.37 -2.51 -10.22
C LEU A 146 -1.82 -2.33 -8.76
N ILE A 147 -2.78 -3.17 -8.32
CA ILE A 147 -3.33 -3.12 -6.97
C ILE A 147 -2.25 -3.17 -5.87
N PRO A 148 -1.23 -4.06 -5.91
CA PRO A 148 -0.19 -4.08 -4.87
C PRO A 148 0.61 -2.78 -4.78
N VAL A 149 0.80 -2.08 -5.90
CA VAL A 149 1.51 -0.79 -5.95
C VAL A 149 0.66 0.30 -5.34
N THR A 150 -0.61 0.43 -5.76
CA THR A 150 -1.54 1.40 -5.20
C THR A 150 -1.78 1.15 -3.71
N TYR A 151 -1.92 -0.12 -3.32
CA TYR A 151 -2.04 -0.53 -1.92
C TYR A 151 -0.85 -0.04 -1.10
N ALA A 152 0.38 -0.27 -1.57
CA ALA A 152 1.59 0.15 -0.87
C ALA A 152 1.67 1.67 -0.70
N LYS A 153 1.34 2.43 -1.75
CA LYS A 153 1.33 3.90 -1.73
C LYS A 153 0.31 4.44 -0.72
N LEU A 154 -0.92 3.93 -0.76
CA LEU A 154 -1.99 4.36 0.15
C LEU A 154 -1.74 3.92 1.60
N ARG A 155 -1.27 2.69 1.80
CA ARG A 155 -0.90 2.18 3.14
C ARG A 155 0.21 3.03 3.73
N ALA A 156 1.25 3.37 2.96
CA ALA A 156 2.33 4.25 3.43
C ALA A 156 1.80 5.60 3.92
N GLU A 157 0.95 6.28 3.14
CA GLU A 157 0.35 7.56 3.53
C GLU A 157 -0.46 7.46 4.82
N LEU A 158 -1.31 6.44 4.93
CA LEU A 158 -2.15 6.22 6.12
C LEU A 158 -1.31 5.86 7.35
N GLU A 159 -0.18 5.18 7.15
CA GLU A 159 0.71 4.77 8.25
C GLU A 159 1.56 5.91 8.81
N VAL A 160 1.92 6.89 7.99
CA VAL A 160 2.79 8.00 8.42
C VAL A 160 2.04 9.29 8.66
N SER A 161 0.76 9.37 8.30
CA SER A 161 -0.09 10.51 8.62
C SER A 161 -0.59 10.43 10.07
N SER A 162 -0.70 11.59 10.73
CA SER A 162 -1.16 11.73 12.12
C SER A 162 -2.67 11.50 12.32
N PHE A 163 -3.31 10.76 11.43
CA PHE A 163 -4.73 10.46 11.44
C PHE A 163 -5.11 9.66 12.70
N GLY A 164 -5.47 10.36 13.78
CA GLY A 164 -5.83 9.77 15.08
C GLY A 164 -4.69 9.12 15.86
N ARG A 165 -3.42 9.36 15.48
CA ARG A 165 -2.24 8.73 16.12
C ARG A 165 -1.52 9.70 17.07
N ALA A 166 -0.77 9.13 18.02
CA ALA A 166 -0.08 9.87 19.08
C ALA A 166 0.74 11.05 18.52
N GLU A 167 0.46 12.25 19.05
CA GLU A 167 1.24 13.44 18.72
C GLU A 167 2.72 13.24 19.06
N GLY A 168 3.60 13.78 18.21
CA GLY A 168 5.05 13.77 18.45
C GLY A 168 5.83 12.61 17.82
N VAL A 169 5.17 11.68 17.10
CA VAL A 169 5.86 10.70 16.26
C VAL A 169 6.33 11.35 14.96
N VAL A 170 7.63 11.23 14.67
CA VAL A 170 8.23 11.79 13.46
C VAL A 170 8.03 10.83 12.28
N PRO A 171 7.27 11.21 11.24
CA PRO A 171 7.01 10.35 10.10
C PRO A 171 8.22 10.29 9.16
N GLN A 172 8.48 9.10 8.66
CA GLN A 172 9.55 8.81 7.71
C GLN A 172 9.08 7.76 6.70
N ALA A 173 9.76 7.72 5.56
CA ALA A 173 9.56 6.67 4.57
C ALA A 173 10.91 6.06 4.18
N GLY A 174 10.88 4.80 3.80
CA GLY A 174 12.06 4.06 3.38
C GLY A 174 11.72 2.95 2.39
N ALA A 175 12.75 2.22 1.98
CA ALA A 175 12.59 1.18 0.98
C ALA A 175 13.32 -0.11 1.33
N ILE A 176 12.73 -1.23 0.93
CA ILE A 176 13.41 -2.51 0.74
C ILE A 176 13.74 -2.56 -0.76
N VAL A 177 15.02 -2.52 -1.11
CA VAL A 177 15.46 -2.23 -2.47
C VAL A 177 15.94 -3.49 -3.16
N TRP A 178 15.15 -3.98 -4.12
CA TRP A 178 15.40 -5.17 -4.91
C TRP A 178 15.95 -4.81 -6.30
N LEU A 179 17.06 -5.43 -6.65
CA LEU A 179 17.72 -5.32 -7.95
C LEU A 179 17.51 -6.65 -8.71
N PRO A 180 16.51 -6.73 -9.59
CA PRO A 180 16.08 -8.00 -10.18
C PRO A 180 17.08 -8.57 -11.19
N ASP A 181 17.80 -7.72 -11.91
CA ASP A 181 18.77 -8.15 -12.93
C ASP A 181 20.02 -8.77 -12.27
N GLU A 182 20.37 -8.29 -11.08
CA GLU A 182 21.48 -8.76 -10.27
C GLU A 182 21.07 -9.87 -9.29
N GLY A 183 19.77 -10.01 -9.00
CA GLY A 183 19.26 -10.93 -7.98
C GLY A 183 19.60 -10.50 -6.55
N LYS A 184 19.81 -9.20 -6.30
CA LYS A 184 20.37 -8.68 -5.04
C LYS A 184 19.48 -7.68 -4.33
N LEU A 185 19.71 -7.54 -3.03
CA LEU A 185 19.22 -6.41 -2.24
C LEU A 185 20.30 -5.36 -2.06
N ALA A 186 19.91 -4.09 -2.18
CA ALA A 186 20.75 -2.96 -1.80
C ALA A 186 20.41 -2.49 -0.39
N LEU A 187 21.44 -2.44 0.46
CA LEU A 187 21.39 -1.90 1.81
C LEU A 187 22.30 -0.69 1.93
N ARG A 188 22.01 0.15 2.91
CA ARG A 188 22.79 1.34 3.22
C ARG A 188 23.75 1.07 4.38
N ARG A 189 25.00 1.50 4.24
CA ARG A 189 25.92 1.72 5.37
C ARG A 189 25.70 3.12 5.95
N ALA A 190 25.28 3.19 7.21
CA ALA A 190 25.17 4.47 7.92
C ALA A 190 26.55 4.97 8.40
N ALA A 191 26.62 6.25 8.77
CA ALA A 191 27.87 6.90 9.19
C ALA A 191 28.52 6.27 10.45
N ASP A 192 27.71 5.63 11.29
CA ASP A 192 28.17 4.88 12.47
C ASP A 192 28.63 3.44 12.14
N GLY A 193 28.64 3.08 10.85
CA GLY A 193 29.02 1.77 10.34
C GLY A 193 27.90 0.72 10.33
N THR A 194 26.72 1.04 10.88
CA THR A 194 25.57 0.13 10.89
C THR A 194 25.02 -0.09 9.47
N ILE A 195 24.46 -1.26 9.24
CA ILE A 195 23.83 -1.63 7.95
C ILE A 195 22.32 -1.60 8.14
N VAL A 196 21.65 -0.74 7.38
CA VAL A 196 20.23 -0.43 7.52
C VAL A 196 19.55 -0.33 6.16
N LEU A 197 18.22 -0.33 6.16
CA LEU A 197 17.43 0.02 4.98
C LEU A 197 17.51 1.54 4.73
N PRO A 198 17.53 2.01 3.47
CA PRO A 198 17.47 3.43 3.17
C PRO A 198 16.16 4.04 3.67
N LYS A 199 16.25 5.21 4.31
CA LYS A 199 15.08 5.91 4.87
C LYS A 199 15.41 7.35 5.23
N GLY A 200 14.39 8.19 5.16
CA GLY A 200 14.52 9.57 5.61
C GLY A 200 13.20 10.27 5.85
N HIS A 201 13.30 11.59 6.01
CA HIS A 201 12.18 12.43 6.36
C HIS A 201 11.27 12.65 5.16
N ILE A 202 9.96 12.70 5.41
CA ILE A 202 8.98 13.11 4.41
C ILE A 202 8.93 14.63 4.41
N GLU A 203 9.22 15.25 3.26
CA GLU A 203 9.18 16.70 3.13
C GLU A 203 7.73 17.24 3.15
N PRO A 204 7.52 18.52 3.52
CA PRO A 204 6.18 19.11 3.49
C PRO A 204 5.52 19.01 2.10
N GLY A 205 4.37 18.32 2.02
CA GLY A 205 3.63 18.12 0.77
C GLY A 205 4.17 16.98 -0.11
N GLU A 206 5.24 16.31 0.30
CA GLU A 206 5.76 15.12 -0.35
C GLU A 206 4.91 13.90 0.02
N ALA A 207 4.69 13.02 -0.95
CA ALA A 207 4.06 11.73 -0.70
C ALA A 207 5.08 10.75 -0.10
N ALA A 208 4.68 9.91 0.84
CA ALA A 208 5.53 8.93 1.52
C ALA A 208 6.32 8.05 0.53
N TYR A 209 5.64 7.58 -0.53
CA TYR A 209 6.32 6.75 -1.54
C TYR A 209 7.37 7.53 -2.35
N ARG A 210 7.20 8.84 -2.53
CA ARG A 210 8.19 9.70 -3.22
C ARG A 210 9.39 9.95 -2.33
N ALA A 211 9.15 10.19 -1.03
CA ALA A 211 10.21 10.29 -0.04
C ALA A 211 11.05 9.00 -0.06
N ALA A 212 10.43 7.82 -0.01
CA ALA A 212 11.16 6.55 -0.11
C ALA A 212 12.00 6.44 -1.39
N LEU A 213 11.47 6.80 -2.56
CA LEU A 213 12.22 6.76 -3.82
C LEU A 213 13.34 7.80 -3.87
N ARG A 214 13.14 8.99 -3.30
CA ARG A 214 14.17 10.03 -3.17
C ARG A 214 15.32 9.54 -2.30
N GLU A 215 15.03 8.94 -1.15
CA GLU A 215 16.05 8.37 -0.26
C GLU A 215 16.81 7.21 -0.93
N VAL A 216 16.15 6.39 -1.74
CA VAL A 216 16.84 5.37 -2.56
C VAL A 216 17.81 6.03 -3.57
N ALA A 217 17.43 7.13 -4.18
CA ALA A 217 18.31 7.86 -5.10
C ALA A 217 19.46 8.55 -4.38
N GLU A 218 19.19 9.26 -3.29
CA GLU A 218 20.15 10.07 -2.56
C GLU A 218 21.11 9.23 -1.72
N GLU A 219 20.64 8.17 -1.07
CA GLU A 219 21.47 7.35 -0.20
C GLU A 219 22.17 6.22 -0.95
N LEU A 220 21.56 5.68 -2.02
CA LEU A 220 22.08 4.51 -2.73
C LEU A 220 22.55 4.77 -4.16
N GLY A 221 22.25 5.93 -4.74
CA GLY A 221 22.52 6.22 -6.16
C GLY A 221 21.65 5.40 -7.12
N LEU A 222 20.52 4.85 -6.65
CA LEU A 222 19.64 3.96 -7.40
C LEU A 222 18.37 4.67 -7.88
N VAL A 223 17.80 4.24 -9.00
CA VAL A 223 16.49 4.71 -9.47
C VAL A 223 15.55 3.53 -9.53
N GLY A 224 14.35 3.69 -8.96
CA GLY A 224 13.41 2.58 -8.86
C GLY A 224 11.95 2.99 -8.87
N GLU A 225 11.10 1.97 -8.83
CA GLU A 225 9.65 2.07 -8.76
C GLU A 225 9.11 1.18 -7.64
N VAL A 226 8.01 1.64 -7.04
CA VAL A 226 7.33 0.87 -5.98
C VAL A 226 6.62 -0.30 -6.63
N ILE A 227 6.91 -1.52 -6.15
CA ILE A 227 6.24 -2.75 -6.58
C ILE A 227 5.35 -3.34 -5.48
N GLY A 228 5.49 -2.86 -4.23
CA GLY A 228 4.80 -3.50 -3.12
C GLY A 228 4.93 -2.83 -1.76
N TRP A 229 4.14 -3.33 -0.81
CA TRP A 229 4.18 -2.93 0.59
C TRP A 229 5.19 -3.78 1.36
N GLY A 230 6.10 -3.12 2.09
CA GLY A 230 7.01 -3.78 3.02
C GLY A 230 6.33 -3.93 4.38
N GLY A 231 6.19 -2.81 5.09
CA GLY A 231 5.65 -2.76 6.45
C GLY A 231 6.04 -1.48 7.18
N VAL A 232 5.89 -1.46 8.50
CA VAL A 232 6.23 -0.31 9.34
C VAL A 232 7.20 -0.72 10.42
N LEU A 233 8.20 0.13 10.69
CA LEU A 233 9.03 0.04 11.90
C LEU A 233 8.84 1.28 12.75
N GLU A 234 8.87 1.09 14.07
CA GLU A 234 8.89 2.17 15.05
C GLU A 234 10.12 2.05 15.95
N PHE A 235 10.81 3.18 16.15
CA PHE A 235 11.95 3.23 17.05
C PHE A 235 12.16 4.66 17.55
N ALA A 236 12.89 4.81 18.66
CA ALA A 236 13.27 6.12 19.17
C ALA A 236 14.65 6.53 18.67
N ALA A 237 14.80 7.77 18.17
CA ALA A 237 16.09 8.34 17.82
C ALA A 237 16.15 9.81 18.21
N GLY A 238 17.17 10.18 19.00
CA GLY A 238 17.30 11.52 19.57
C GLY A 238 16.17 11.85 20.56
N GLY A 239 15.68 10.86 21.30
CA GLY A 239 14.59 11.03 22.28
C GLY A 239 13.20 11.23 21.69
N ARG A 240 13.04 11.12 20.35
CA ARG A 240 11.74 11.22 19.68
C ARG A 240 11.37 9.90 19.01
N PRO A 241 10.11 9.43 19.15
CA PRO A 241 9.63 8.27 18.42
C PRO A 241 9.57 8.59 16.92
N ARG A 242 10.00 7.63 16.10
CA ARG A 242 9.95 7.69 14.64
C ARG A 242 9.14 6.50 14.15
N ARG A 243 8.34 6.74 13.11
CA ARG A 243 7.58 5.70 12.42
C ARG A 243 7.94 5.74 10.95
N VAL A 244 8.47 4.65 10.43
CA VAL A 244 8.97 4.53 9.06
C VAL A 244 8.08 3.57 8.29
N ALA A 245 7.42 4.05 7.24
CA ALA A 245 6.75 3.18 6.27
C ALA A 245 7.75 2.71 5.21
N TYR A 246 7.93 1.40 5.09
CA TYR A 246 8.80 0.77 4.13
C TYR A 246 8.01 0.22 2.94
N LEU A 247 8.44 0.59 1.74
CA LEU A 247 7.91 0.07 0.48
C LEU A 247 8.92 -0.89 -0.17
N LEU A 248 8.43 -1.92 -0.86
CA LEU A 248 9.27 -2.72 -1.73
C LEU A 248 9.48 -1.96 -3.04
N VAL A 249 10.74 -1.67 -3.35
CA VAL A 249 11.16 -0.91 -4.53
C VAL A 249 11.99 -1.82 -5.42
N GLN A 250 11.58 -1.95 -6.67
CA GLN A 250 12.44 -2.52 -7.71
C GLN A 250 13.30 -1.39 -8.27
N ALA A 251 14.62 -1.58 -8.28
CA ALA A 251 15.57 -0.54 -8.66
C ALA A 251 16.62 -1.04 -9.66
N ARG A 252 17.28 -0.07 -10.28
CA ARG A 252 18.42 -0.25 -11.18
C ARG A 252 19.47 0.84 -10.92
N PRO A 253 20.74 0.64 -11.30
CA PRO A 253 21.78 1.67 -11.23
C PRO A 253 21.32 3.02 -11.81
N GLY A 254 21.44 4.08 -11.01
CA GLY A 254 21.24 5.47 -11.41
C GLY A 254 22.54 6.13 -11.85
N ALA A 255 22.47 7.43 -12.16
CA ALA A 255 23.64 8.19 -12.62
C ALA A 255 24.76 8.30 -11.57
N ASP A 256 24.40 8.33 -10.29
CA ASP A 256 25.35 8.45 -9.18
C ASP A 256 25.75 7.09 -8.56
N PHE A 257 25.20 5.97 -9.04
CA PHE A 257 25.40 4.64 -8.43
C PHE A 257 26.86 4.29 -8.16
N GLU A 258 27.75 4.56 -9.13
CA GLU A 258 29.19 4.29 -9.04
C GLU A 258 29.89 5.04 -7.89
N ARG A 259 29.32 6.16 -7.42
CA ARG A 259 29.86 6.90 -6.27
C ARG A 259 29.48 6.27 -4.94
N HIS A 260 28.35 5.55 -4.90
CA HIS A 260 27.80 4.98 -3.68
C HIS A 260 28.20 3.51 -3.49
N VAL A 261 28.27 2.73 -4.57
CA VAL A 261 28.54 1.29 -4.51
C VAL A 261 29.91 1.00 -3.88
N GLY A 262 29.93 0.10 -2.88
CA GLY A 262 31.14 -0.25 -2.13
C GLY A 262 31.49 0.69 -0.98
N HIS A 263 30.89 1.88 -0.93
CA HIS A 263 31.02 2.84 0.17
C HIS A 263 29.76 2.82 1.04
N ASP A 264 28.72 3.52 0.58
CA ASP A 264 27.45 3.69 1.27
C ASP A 264 26.40 2.69 0.80
N THR A 265 26.49 2.21 -0.44
CA THR A 265 25.64 1.14 -0.98
C THR A 265 26.34 -0.20 -0.92
N LEU A 266 25.69 -1.16 -0.28
CA LEU A 266 26.14 -2.54 -0.19
C LEU A 266 25.13 -3.46 -0.88
N LEU A 267 25.61 -4.31 -1.78
CA LEU A 267 24.79 -5.30 -2.47
C LEU A 267 24.99 -6.67 -1.85
N PHE A 268 23.89 -7.33 -1.53
CA PHE A 268 23.89 -8.64 -0.90
C PHE A 268 22.93 -9.59 -1.60
N GLU A 269 23.25 -10.88 -1.58
CA GLU A 269 22.23 -11.90 -1.83
C GLU A 269 21.11 -11.79 -0.77
N PRO A 270 19.87 -12.19 -1.06
CA PRO A 270 18.74 -12.00 -0.14
C PRO A 270 18.96 -12.50 1.29
N SER A 271 19.59 -13.67 1.47
CA SER A 271 19.90 -14.22 2.78
C SER A 271 21.00 -13.46 3.50
N GLU A 272 22.06 -13.08 2.78
CA GLU A 272 23.17 -12.28 3.32
C GLU A 272 22.70 -10.88 3.73
N ALA A 273 21.75 -10.29 2.98
CA ALA A 273 21.15 -9.00 3.31
C ALA A 273 20.43 -9.05 4.66
N VAL A 274 19.67 -10.12 4.90
CA VAL A 274 18.96 -10.34 6.17
C VAL A 274 19.97 -10.49 7.32
N GLU A 275 21.07 -11.21 7.12
CA GLU A 275 22.12 -11.37 8.14
C GLU A 275 22.88 -10.06 8.40
N ALA A 276 23.13 -9.27 7.35
CA ALA A 276 23.88 -8.01 7.41
C ALA A 276 23.12 -6.89 8.13
N LEU A 277 21.79 -6.86 8.03
CA LEU A 277 20.96 -5.85 8.70
C LEU A 277 21.22 -5.82 10.20
N THR A 278 21.44 -4.64 10.75
CA THR A 278 21.84 -4.47 12.16
C THR A 278 20.70 -4.73 13.15
N HIS A 279 19.47 -4.36 12.79
CA HIS A 279 18.31 -4.43 13.67
C HIS A 279 17.42 -5.63 13.36
N GLU A 280 17.05 -6.40 14.39
CA GLU A 280 16.25 -7.62 14.25
C GLU A 280 14.88 -7.36 13.60
N ASP A 281 14.19 -6.29 13.99
CA ASP A 281 12.87 -5.97 13.41
C ASP A 281 12.95 -5.67 11.91
N ALA A 282 14.05 -5.06 11.46
CA ALA A 282 14.30 -4.85 10.03
C ALA A 282 14.54 -6.18 9.29
N ARG A 283 15.21 -7.15 9.93
CA ARG A 283 15.39 -8.51 9.39
C ARG A 283 14.04 -9.20 9.17
N ARG A 284 13.19 -9.19 10.21
CA ARG A 284 11.85 -9.81 10.13
C ARG A 284 11.01 -9.16 9.02
N LEU A 285 11.00 -7.82 8.98
CA LEU A 285 10.31 -7.06 7.94
C LEU A 285 10.76 -7.45 6.53
N VAL A 286 12.07 -7.55 6.30
CA VAL A 286 12.61 -7.95 4.99
C VAL A 286 12.21 -9.39 4.67
N ILE A 287 12.38 -10.34 5.58
CA ILE A 287 11.98 -11.75 5.37
C ILE A 287 10.50 -11.84 4.94
N GLU A 288 9.60 -11.23 5.72
CA GLU A 288 8.16 -11.25 5.44
C GLU A 288 7.84 -10.63 4.08
N THR A 289 8.51 -9.53 3.73
CA THR A 289 8.33 -8.86 2.44
C THR A 289 8.80 -9.75 1.29
N LEU A 290 10.00 -10.31 1.37
CA LEU A 290 10.55 -11.15 0.30
C LEU A 290 9.71 -12.41 0.08
N GLN A 291 9.27 -13.06 1.17
CA GLN A 291 8.36 -14.21 1.10
C GLN A 291 7.04 -13.86 0.41
N ARG A 292 6.44 -12.70 0.74
CA ARG A 292 5.19 -12.23 0.12
C ARG A 292 5.32 -12.02 -1.38
N PHE A 293 6.51 -11.60 -1.85
CA PHE A 293 6.79 -11.33 -3.26
C PHE A 293 7.51 -12.48 -3.97
N GLY A 294 7.67 -13.64 -3.31
CA GLY A 294 8.30 -14.82 -3.91
C GLY A 294 9.79 -14.67 -4.21
N ILE A 295 10.47 -13.74 -3.54
CA ILE A 295 11.92 -13.56 -3.64
C ILE A 295 12.59 -14.57 -2.70
N PRO A 296 13.45 -15.49 -3.19
CA PRO A 296 13.95 -16.60 -2.40
C PRO A 296 14.91 -16.14 -1.29
N VAL A 297 14.70 -16.65 -0.08
CA VAL A 297 15.59 -16.46 1.08
C VAL A 297 16.00 -17.83 1.60
N VAL A 298 17.26 -18.23 1.39
CA VAL A 298 17.81 -19.48 1.95
C VAL A 298 18.55 -19.14 3.24
N MET A 299 17.91 -19.34 4.39
CA MET A 299 18.60 -19.21 5.67
C MET A 299 19.62 -20.34 5.80
N ARG A 300 20.89 -20.00 6.02
CA ARG A 300 21.91 -21.02 6.36
C ARG A 300 21.66 -21.47 7.79
N SER A 301 21.46 -22.78 7.97
CA SER A 301 21.29 -23.46 9.25
C SER A 301 22.54 -23.42 10.11
#